data_AF-A0A522MV61-F1
#
_entry.id   AF-A0A522MV61-F1
#
_cell.length_a   1.000
_cell.length_b   1.000
_cell.length_c   1.000
_cell.angle_alpha   90.00
_cell.angle_beta   90.00
_cell.angle_gamma   90.00
#
_symmetry.space_group_name_H-M   'P 1'
#
loop_
_entity.id
_entity.type
_entity.pdbx_description
1 polymer ?
#
loop_
_entity_poly.entity_id
_entity_poly.type
_entity_poly.pdbx_seq_one_letter_code
_entity_poly.pdbx_strand_id
1 'polypeptide(L)'
;MLLDLLTDHRPIVRTLLQNTRWVRGLAAALLLTAAQLAHAHAYPTHQTPLAGATVNASQREVVIDFDDRLEPAFSAIAVTDSHGKSITDGKAVVDAANKKRMSVALGELMPGVYTVAWTAVSADGHRTQGRYAFTVK
;
A
#
# COMPACT_ATOMS: atom_id res chain seq x y z
N MET A 1 -69.81 0.45 50.34
CA MET A 1 -70.24 0.28 48.94
C MET A 1 -69.43 1.28 48.12
N LEU A 2 -68.23 0.89 47.69
CA LEU A 2 -67.91 0.36 46.34
C LEU A 2 -67.57 1.48 45.33
N LEU A 3 -66.25 1.55 45.02
CA LEU A 3 -65.62 1.83 43.70
C LEU A 3 -65.75 3.28 43.14
N ASP A 4 -64.76 3.90 42.50
CA ASP A 4 -63.82 3.41 41.49
C ASP A 4 -62.49 4.19 41.44
N LEU A 5 -61.42 3.44 41.11
CA LEU A 5 -60.15 3.93 40.57
C LEU A 5 -60.37 4.63 39.23
N LEU A 6 -59.70 5.76 38.98
CA LEU A 6 -59.15 6.01 37.64
C LEU A 6 -57.90 6.89 37.69
N THR A 7 -56.77 6.23 37.45
CA THR A 7 -55.44 6.78 37.19
C THR A 7 -55.44 7.39 35.78
N ASP A 8 -55.12 8.69 35.62
CA ASP A 8 -54.76 9.24 34.30
C ASP A 8 -53.22 9.27 34.16
N HIS A 9 -52.74 8.48 33.21
CA HIS A 9 -51.34 8.20 32.93
C HIS A 9 -50.77 9.21 31.94
N ARG A 10 -50.03 10.22 32.41
CA ARG A 10 -49.13 11.02 31.55
C ARG A 10 -47.82 11.26 32.31
N PRO A 11 -46.74 10.46 32.04
CA PRO A 11 -45.75 10.91 31.06
C PRO A 11 -44.92 9.76 30.42
N ILE A 12 -45.54 8.76 29.78
CA ILE A 12 -44.75 7.64 29.19
C ILE A 12 -44.08 8.04 27.86
N VAL A 13 -44.62 9.02 27.14
CA VAL A 13 -44.19 9.34 25.76
C VAL A 13 -42.85 10.11 25.68
N ARG A 14 -42.38 10.73 26.77
CA ARG A 14 -41.11 11.51 26.76
C ARG A 14 -39.85 10.64 26.87
N THR A 15 -39.95 9.42 27.39
CA THR A 15 -38.79 8.56 27.69
C THR A 15 -38.24 7.86 26.44
N LEU A 16 -39.07 7.57 25.43
CA LEU A 16 -38.66 6.84 24.22
C LEU A 16 -37.82 7.67 23.23
N LEU A 17 -37.97 9.00 23.23
CA LEU A 17 -37.20 9.90 22.36
C LEU A 17 -35.76 10.14 22.85
N GLN A 18 -35.47 9.93 24.14
CA GLN A 18 -34.14 10.15 24.71
C GLN A 18 -33.16 9.01 24.40
N ASN A 19 -33.63 7.75 24.38
CA ASN A 19 -32.79 6.59 24.09
C ASN A 19 -32.26 6.54 22.65
N THR A 20 -33.00 7.13 21.70
CA THR A 20 -32.57 7.16 20.29
C THR A 20 -31.33 8.03 20.08
N ARG A 21 -31.15 9.10 20.88
CA ARG A 21 -29.99 10.00 20.76
C ARG A 21 -28.69 9.31 21.18
N TRP A 22 -28.74 8.52 22.25
CA TRP A 22 -27.59 7.76 22.72
C TRP A 22 -27.22 6.62 21.78
N VAL A 23 -28.21 5.88 21.26
CA VAL A 23 -27.96 4.84 20.25
C VAL A 23 -27.37 5.42 18.96
N ARG A 24 -27.89 6.56 18.49
CA ARG A 24 -27.32 7.27 17.33
C ARG A 24 -25.91 7.79 17.60
N GLY A 25 -25.66 8.32 18.80
CA GLY A 25 -24.33 8.77 19.21
C GLY A 25 -23.32 7.62 19.28
N LEU A 26 -23.71 6.47 19.84
CA LEU A 26 -22.86 5.29 19.91
C LEU A 26 -22.57 4.70 18.53
N ALA A 27 -23.58 4.62 17.66
CA ALA A 27 -23.42 4.14 16.29
C ALA A 27 -22.51 5.07 15.47
N ALA A 28 -22.65 6.39 15.61
CA ALA A 28 -21.75 7.36 14.98
C ALA A 28 -20.31 7.25 15.50
N ALA A 29 -20.12 7.05 16.81
CA ALA A 29 -18.79 6.83 17.40
C ALA A 29 -18.13 5.54 16.90
N LEU A 30 -18.89 4.45 16.76
CA LEU A 30 -18.40 3.20 16.18
C LEU A 30 -17.96 3.37 14.71
N LEU A 31 -18.74 4.12 13.92
CA LEU A 31 -18.41 4.42 12.53
C LEU A 31 -17.13 5.29 12.41
N LEU A 32 -16.90 6.22 13.34
CA LEU A 32 -15.69 7.04 13.37
C LEU A 32 -14.42 6.23 13.69
N THR A 33 -14.53 5.17 14.50
CA THR A 33 -13.41 4.26 14.77
C THR A 33 -13.12 3.29 13.62
N ALA A 34 -14.04 3.16 12.66
CA ALA A 34 -13.88 2.31 11.48
C ALA A 34 -13.16 3.00 10.31
N ALA A 35 -12.69 4.25 10.49
CA ALA A 35 -11.80 4.90 9.53
C ALA A 35 -10.47 4.12 9.47
N GLN A 36 -10.38 3.18 8.53
CA GLN A 36 -9.16 2.41 8.27
C GLN A 36 -8.03 3.38 7.95
N LEU A 37 -6.84 3.15 8.53
CA LEU A 37 -5.63 3.86 8.15
C LEU A 37 -5.35 3.55 6.68
N ALA A 38 -5.76 4.45 5.78
CA ALA A 38 -5.36 4.38 4.39
C ALA A 38 -3.83 4.49 4.36
N HIS A 39 -3.16 3.43 3.92
CA HIS A 39 -1.71 3.47 3.68
C HIS A 39 -1.48 4.34 2.44
N ALA A 40 -1.05 5.57 2.68
CA ALA A 40 -0.79 6.59 1.66
C ALA A 40 0.58 6.44 0.98
N HIS A 41 1.32 5.36 1.24
CA HIS A 41 2.70 5.21 0.81
C HIS A 41 2.91 3.81 0.26
N ALA A 42 3.51 3.71 -0.92
CA ALA A 42 3.94 2.44 -1.50
C ALA A 42 5.37 2.11 -1.04
N TYR A 43 5.56 1.06 -0.25
CA TYR A 43 6.86 0.55 0.16
C TYR A 43 7.10 -0.86 -0.38
N PRO A 44 8.35 -1.21 -0.74
CA PRO A 44 8.69 -2.58 -1.15
C PRO A 44 8.35 -3.59 -0.05
N THR A 45 7.64 -4.65 -0.42
CA THR A 45 7.36 -5.82 0.42
C THR A 45 8.20 -7.02 0.01
N HIS A 46 8.57 -7.10 -1.27
CA HIS A 46 9.47 -8.14 -1.80
C HIS A 46 10.31 -7.60 -2.96
N GLN A 47 11.52 -8.14 -3.11
CA GLN A 47 12.50 -7.73 -4.12
C GLN A 47 13.14 -8.97 -4.75
N THR A 48 13.22 -8.99 -6.06
CA THR A 48 13.96 -10.01 -6.82
C THR A 48 14.90 -9.29 -7.80
N PRO A 49 16.23 -9.40 -7.65
CA PRO A 49 16.95 -10.03 -6.54
C PRO A 49 16.70 -9.34 -5.19
N LEU A 50 16.84 -10.09 -4.09
CA LEU A 50 16.80 -9.52 -2.74
C LEU A 50 17.99 -8.60 -2.49
N ALA A 51 17.83 -7.62 -1.59
CA ALA A 51 18.93 -6.80 -1.12
C ALA A 51 20.08 -7.68 -0.55
N GLY A 52 21.29 -7.45 -1.06
CA GLY A 52 22.50 -8.19 -0.70
C GLY A 52 22.61 -9.59 -1.32
N ALA A 53 21.65 -10.01 -2.16
CA ALA A 53 21.70 -11.35 -2.76
C ALA A 53 22.85 -11.52 -3.75
N THR A 54 23.34 -12.75 -3.88
CA THR A 54 24.23 -13.17 -4.96
C THR A 54 23.45 -14.01 -5.96
N VAL A 55 23.41 -13.58 -7.23
CA VAL A 55 22.68 -14.24 -8.32
C VAL A 55 23.62 -14.66 -9.45
N ASN A 56 23.13 -15.48 -10.37
CA ASN A 56 23.86 -15.85 -11.58
C ASN A 56 23.66 -14.77 -12.67
N ALA A 57 24.59 -14.69 -13.63
CA ALA A 57 24.47 -13.88 -14.83
C ALA A 57 23.23 -14.21 -15.69
N SER A 58 22.49 -15.28 -15.41
CA SER A 58 21.20 -15.62 -16.02
C SER A 58 20.03 -14.77 -15.54
N GLN A 59 20.20 -13.90 -14.53
CA GLN A 59 19.15 -12.95 -14.12
C GLN A 59 18.82 -12.02 -15.31
N ARG A 60 17.52 -11.79 -15.56
CA ARG A 60 17.04 -11.01 -16.72
C ARG A 60 16.21 -9.78 -16.34
N GLU A 61 15.80 -9.66 -15.09
CA GLU A 61 14.96 -8.56 -14.65
C GLU A 61 15.20 -8.24 -13.17
N VAL A 62 14.79 -7.04 -12.78
CA VAL A 62 14.49 -6.71 -11.39
C VAL A 62 12.98 -6.63 -11.24
N VAL A 63 12.44 -7.23 -10.19
CA VAL A 63 11.02 -7.17 -9.82
C VAL A 63 10.91 -6.70 -8.38
N ILE A 64 10.01 -5.74 -8.14
CA ILE A 64 9.69 -5.23 -6.81
C ILE A 64 8.18 -5.29 -6.62
N ASP A 65 7.75 -5.96 -5.57
CA ASP A 65 6.37 -5.96 -5.10
C ASP A 65 6.22 -4.91 -3.98
N PHE A 66 5.11 -4.18 -3.98
CA PHE A 66 4.80 -3.09 -3.05
C PHE A 66 3.55 -3.40 -2.22
N ASP A 67 3.38 -2.72 -1.10
CA ASP A 67 2.19 -2.81 -0.25
C ASP A 67 0.97 -2.04 -0.81
N ASP A 68 1.18 -1.13 -1.76
CA ASP A 68 0.11 -0.36 -2.41
C ASP A 68 0.23 -0.30 -3.95
N ARG A 69 -0.86 0.12 -4.61
CA ARG A 69 -0.97 0.24 -6.06
C ARG A 69 -0.15 1.43 -6.56
N LEU A 70 0.58 1.20 -7.64
CA LEU A 70 1.45 2.20 -8.25
C LEU A 70 0.73 2.96 -9.37
N GLU A 71 1.06 4.23 -9.51
CA GLU A 71 0.83 5.03 -10.70
C GLU A 71 1.96 4.78 -11.71
N PRO A 72 1.68 4.09 -12.83
CA PRO A 72 2.73 3.65 -13.76
C PRO A 72 3.51 4.80 -14.40
N ALA A 73 2.86 5.94 -14.67
CA ALA A 73 3.51 7.06 -15.34
C ALA A 73 4.62 7.73 -14.51
N PHE A 74 4.60 7.54 -13.19
CA PHE A 74 5.52 8.21 -12.25
C PHE A 74 6.36 7.24 -11.41
N SER A 75 6.27 5.93 -11.67
CA SER A 75 7.04 4.89 -10.99
C SER A 75 8.16 4.36 -11.90
N ALA A 76 9.33 4.06 -11.33
CA ALA A 76 10.51 3.68 -12.10
C ALA A 76 11.46 2.76 -11.32
N ILE A 77 12.21 1.95 -12.07
CA ILE A 77 13.38 1.19 -11.59
C ILE A 77 14.53 1.50 -12.54
N ALA A 78 15.71 1.79 -11.98
CA ALA A 78 16.97 1.92 -12.69
C ALA A 78 18.03 1.04 -12.03
N VAL A 79 18.89 0.42 -12.85
CA VAL A 79 19.92 -0.52 -12.39
C VAL A 79 21.24 -0.14 -13.02
N THR A 80 22.25 0.01 -12.18
CA THR A 80 23.60 0.43 -12.59
C THR A 80 24.65 -0.53 -12.06
N ASP A 81 25.74 -0.71 -12.81
CA ASP A 81 26.92 -1.42 -12.32
C ASP A 81 27.78 -0.54 -11.39
N SER A 82 28.88 -1.10 -10.88
CA SER A 82 29.82 -0.39 -10.00
C SER A 82 30.54 0.80 -10.64
N HIS A 83 30.51 0.91 -11.97
CA HIS A 83 31.06 2.04 -12.72
C HIS A 83 29.99 3.09 -13.03
N GLY A 84 28.75 2.90 -12.57
CA GLY A 84 27.62 3.79 -12.83
C GLY A 84 27.02 3.62 -14.22
N LYS A 85 27.43 2.61 -14.99
CA LYS A 85 26.84 2.32 -16.31
C LYS A 85 25.44 1.73 -16.09
N SER A 86 24.45 2.26 -16.80
CA SER A 86 23.10 1.68 -16.80
C SER A 86 23.09 0.32 -17.49
N ILE A 87 22.46 -0.66 -16.84
CA ILE A 87 22.21 -2.01 -17.35
C ILE A 87 20.70 -2.28 -17.43
N THR A 88 19.88 -1.26 -17.14
CA THR A 88 18.45 -1.27 -17.42
C THR A 88 18.20 -1.37 -18.92
N ASP A 89 17.37 -2.34 -19.31
CA ASP A 89 16.91 -2.52 -20.68
C ASP A 89 15.43 -2.12 -20.79
N GLY A 90 15.17 -1.00 -21.45
CA GLY A 90 13.83 -0.45 -21.60
C GLY A 90 13.31 0.31 -20.37
N LYS A 91 11.98 0.46 -20.30
CA LYS A 91 11.29 1.16 -19.21
C LYS A 91 10.81 0.17 -18.17
N ALA A 92 10.75 0.61 -16.91
CA ALA A 92 10.04 -0.14 -15.89
C ALA A 92 8.55 -0.24 -16.25
N VAL A 93 7.95 -1.38 -15.92
CA VAL A 93 6.54 -1.71 -16.21
C VAL A 93 5.86 -2.06 -14.89
N VAL A 94 4.76 -1.36 -14.60
CA VAL A 94 3.81 -1.79 -13.57
C VAL A 94 2.88 -2.82 -14.20
N ASP A 95 2.75 -3.98 -13.56
CA ASP A 95 1.92 -5.08 -14.04
C ASP A 95 0.43 -4.67 -14.07
N ALA A 96 -0.22 -4.88 -15.22
CA ALA A 96 -1.63 -4.52 -15.42
C ALA A 96 -2.59 -5.39 -14.59
N ALA A 97 -2.25 -6.66 -14.39
CA ALA A 97 -3.00 -7.61 -13.57
C ALA A 97 -2.68 -7.43 -12.07
N ASN A 98 -1.45 -7.05 -11.73
CA ASN A 98 -1.05 -6.71 -10.38
C ASN A 98 -0.40 -5.33 -10.28
N LYS A 99 -1.21 -4.29 -10.06
CA LYS A 99 -0.73 -2.90 -9.96
C LYS A 99 0.21 -2.61 -8.78
N LYS A 100 0.49 -3.58 -7.92
CA LYS A 100 1.48 -3.48 -6.83
C LYS A 100 2.84 -4.07 -7.21
N ARG A 101 2.99 -4.59 -8.43
CA ARG A 101 4.22 -5.17 -8.95
C ARG A 101 4.80 -4.27 -10.03
N MET A 102 6.09 -3.97 -9.92
CA MET A 102 6.85 -3.26 -10.94
C MET A 102 8.09 -4.07 -11.29
N SER A 103 8.41 -4.17 -12.58
CA SER A 103 9.63 -4.81 -13.04
C SER A 103 10.36 -3.99 -14.08
N VAL A 104 11.63 -4.30 -14.29
CA VAL A 104 12.40 -3.77 -15.41
C VAL A 104 13.36 -4.84 -15.93
N ALA A 105 13.48 -4.95 -17.25
CA ALA A 105 14.43 -5.87 -17.86
C ALA A 105 15.88 -5.37 -17.67
N LEU A 106 16.80 -6.32 -17.70
CA LEU A 106 18.24 -6.10 -17.60
C LEU A 106 18.92 -6.53 -18.89
N GLY A 107 19.92 -5.77 -19.29
CA GLY A 107 20.90 -6.21 -20.28
C GLY A 107 21.79 -7.34 -19.75
N GLU A 108 22.83 -7.65 -20.51
CA GLU A 108 23.80 -8.66 -20.12
C GLU A 108 24.53 -8.30 -18.81
N LEU A 109 24.62 -9.27 -17.90
CA LEU A 109 25.22 -9.12 -16.59
C LEU A 109 26.60 -9.79 -16.56
N MET A 110 27.62 -9.00 -16.25
CA MET A 110 28.95 -9.47 -15.90
C MET A 110 29.07 -9.67 -14.38
N PRO A 111 30.00 -10.52 -13.89
CA PRO A 111 30.28 -10.61 -12.47
C PRO A 111 30.62 -9.25 -11.85
N GLY A 112 30.00 -8.91 -10.72
CA GLY A 112 30.14 -7.60 -10.11
C GLY A 112 28.94 -7.19 -9.24
N VAL A 113 29.02 -5.99 -8.67
CA VAL A 113 27.96 -5.41 -7.82
C VAL A 113 27.09 -4.49 -8.66
N TYR A 114 25.77 -4.61 -8.48
CA TYR A 114 24.77 -3.80 -9.15
C TYR A 114 23.91 -3.07 -8.13
N THR A 115 23.62 -1.81 -8.40
CA THR A 115 22.72 -0.97 -7.58
C THR A 115 21.38 -0.82 -8.28
N VAL A 116 20.31 -1.20 -7.58
CA VAL A 116 18.93 -0.94 -7.96
C VAL A 116 18.48 0.33 -7.25
N ALA A 117 18.05 1.34 -8.02
CA ALA A 117 17.35 2.51 -7.53
C ALA A 117 15.89 2.45 -7.99
N TRP A 118 14.95 2.73 -7.09
CA TRP A 118 13.52 2.70 -7.40
C TRP A 118 12.83 3.97 -6.90
N THR A 119 11.77 4.34 -7.63
CA THR A 119 10.80 5.37 -7.25
C THR A 119 9.41 4.77 -7.42
N ALA A 120 8.57 4.89 -6.40
CA ALA A 120 7.18 4.46 -6.43
C ALA A 120 6.28 5.65 -6.14
N VAL A 121 5.22 5.79 -6.92
CA VAL A 121 4.16 6.77 -6.67
C VAL A 121 2.87 6.01 -6.46
N SER A 122 2.24 6.13 -5.30
CA SER A 122 0.96 5.51 -5.00
C SER A 122 -0.19 6.22 -5.73
N ALA A 123 -1.36 5.59 -5.78
CA ALA A 123 -2.55 6.14 -6.46
C ALA A 123 -3.03 7.49 -5.89
N ASP A 124 -2.63 7.85 -4.67
CA ASP A 124 -2.92 9.14 -4.04
C ASP A 124 -1.88 10.24 -4.37
N GLY A 125 -0.82 9.88 -5.11
CA GLY A 125 0.22 10.80 -5.57
C GLY A 125 1.44 10.94 -4.65
N HIS A 126 1.49 10.27 -3.50
CA HIS A 126 2.69 10.29 -2.66
C HIS A 126 3.83 9.51 -3.31
N ARG A 127 5.02 10.12 -3.29
CA ARG A 127 6.25 9.54 -3.83
C ARG A 127 7.13 8.97 -2.72
N THR A 128 7.54 7.72 -2.88
CA THR A 128 8.59 7.06 -2.09
C THR A 128 9.74 6.64 -3.02
N GLN A 129 10.93 6.48 -2.46
CA GLN A 129 12.11 6.07 -3.23
C GLN A 129 13.10 5.32 -2.34
N GLY A 130 13.98 4.55 -2.96
CA GLY A 130 15.02 3.83 -2.25
C GLY A 130 16.07 3.23 -3.17
N ARG A 131 17.05 2.57 -2.56
CA ARG A 131 18.12 1.87 -3.27
C ARG A 131 18.54 0.62 -2.51
N TYR A 132 18.98 -0.39 -3.24
CA TYR A 132 19.66 -1.56 -2.68
C TYR A 132 20.65 -2.12 -3.70
N ALA A 133 21.48 -3.08 -3.28
CA ALA A 133 22.46 -3.72 -4.15
C ALA A 133 22.27 -5.24 -4.20
N PHE A 134 22.71 -5.86 -5.29
CA PHE A 134 22.90 -7.30 -5.42
C PHE A 134 24.23 -7.58 -6.15
N THR A 135 24.73 -8.81 -6.03
CA THR A 135 25.98 -9.24 -6.65
C THR A 135 25.72 -10.31 -7.71
N VAL A 136 26.38 -10.23 -8.85
CA VAL A 136 26.41 -11.29 -9.87
C VAL A 136 27.73 -12.05 -9.73
N LYS A 137 27.66 -13.38 -9.73
CA LYS A 137 28.82 -14.29 -9.75
C LYS A 137 28.99 -14.99 -11.09
#